data_AF-A0A366DBL9-F1
#
_entry.id   AF-A0A366DBL9-F1
#
_cell.length_a   1.000
_cell.length_b   1.000
_cell.length_c   1.000
_cell.angle_alpha   90.00
_cell.angle_beta   90.00
_cell.angle_gamma   90.00
#
_symmetry.space_group_name_H-M   'P 1'
#
loop_
_entity.id
_entity.type
_entity.pdbx_description
1 polymer ?
#
loop_
_entity_poly.entity_id
_entity_poly.type
_entity_poly.pdbx_seq_one_letter_code
_entity_poly.pdbx_strand_id
1 'polypeptide(L)'
;MSVSELEQTRTTPSRTRRRHWPYVVAGVAGVAIAAGLGGYVWLTATSTVSQRGAEACAEVPGTAPNGLPDPESVAGVCATITGLTSAWAEHDAEAYGALFTEDATYTTFVGTYYSGRADIVDSHRALFAGPLDGTRLADRYLSLRFPTEDVAILVTRGDTYEGDPPATPGKVQTYTLVRDGDTWRVASFHNSQRGKLMERIQFLLFPDSRPAAER
;
A
#
# COMPACT_ATOMS: atom_id res chain seq x y z
N MET A 1 -86.21 -14.85 -38.85
CA MET A 1 -85.93 -13.75 -37.89
C MET A 1 -85.76 -14.38 -36.52
N SER A 2 -84.74 -14.15 -35.70
CA SER A 2 -83.46 -13.44 -35.80
C SER A 2 -82.60 -13.96 -34.64
N VAL A 3 -81.31 -14.05 -34.92
CA VAL A 3 -80.14 -14.25 -34.06
C VAL A 3 -80.26 -13.58 -32.68
N SER A 4 -79.79 -14.25 -31.61
CA SER A 4 -79.22 -13.56 -30.45
C SER A 4 -77.97 -14.30 -30.00
N GLU A 5 -76.85 -13.70 -30.37
CA GLU A 5 -75.46 -14.11 -30.16
C GLU A 5 -75.05 -14.06 -28.68
N LEU A 6 -74.25 -15.06 -28.31
CA LEU A 6 -73.35 -15.04 -27.17
C LEU A 6 -72.23 -14.02 -27.44
N GLU A 7 -72.25 -12.87 -26.76
CA GLU A 7 -71.08 -11.98 -26.75
C GLU A 7 -70.38 -12.01 -25.39
N GLN A 8 -69.44 -12.95 -25.31
CA GLN A 8 -68.48 -13.09 -24.22
C GLN A 8 -67.46 -11.94 -24.33
N THR A 9 -67.58 -10.94 -23.45
CA THR A 9 -66.70 -9.76 -23.44
C THR A 9 -65.28 -10.19 -23.01
N ARG A 10 -64.39 -10.41 -23.99
CA ARG A 10 -62.95 -10.54 -23.74
C ARG A 10 -62.35 -9.17 -23.49
N THR A 11 -62.10 -8.83 -22.22
CA THR A 11 -61.23 -7.73 -21.84
C THR A 11 -59.78 -8.07 -22.22
N THR A 12 -59.27 -7.38 -23.23
CA THR A 12 -57.86 -7.47 -23.63
C THR A 12 -56.99 -6.78 -22.57
N PRO A 13 -55.96 -7.43 -21.99
CA PRO A 13 -55.08 -6.76 -21.04
C PRO A 13 -54.25 -5.71 -21.80
N SER A 14 -54.20 -4.48 -21.28
CA SER A 14 -53.48 -3.37 -21.92
C SER A 14 -51.98 -3.69 -21.99
N ARG A 15 -51.49 -3.85 -23.23
CA ARG A 15 -50.13 -4.31 -23.55
C ARG A 15 -49.04 -3.23 -23.34
N THR A 16 -49.42 -2.01 -23.01
CA THR A 16 -48.56 -0.82 -23.05
C THR A 16 -47.66 -0.68 -21.82
N ARG A 17 -48.10 -1.15 -20.64
CA ARG A 17 -47.36 -0.95 -19.37
C ARG A 17 -46.03 -1.73 -19.30
N ARG A 18 -45.90 -2.84 -20.05
CA ARG A 18 -44.70 -3.69 -20.06
C ARG A 18 -43.51 -3.11 -20.86
N ARG A 19 -43.73 -2.13 -21.75
CA ARG A 19 -42.68 -1.64 -22.67
C ARG A 19 -41.67 -0.70 -22.01
N HIS A 20 -42.06 -0.03 -20.91
CA HIS A 20 -41.22 0.94 -20.20
C HIS A 20 -40.47 0.36 -18.99
N TRP A 21 -40.92 -0.79 -18.47
CA TRP A 21 -40.27 -1.49 -17.34
C TRP A 21 -38.77 -1.75 -17.53
N PRO A 22 -38.27 -2.24 -18.68
CA PRO A 22 -36.83 -2.46 -18.84
C PRO A 22 -36.03 -1.16 -18.76
N TYR A 23 -36.57 -0.04 -19.24
CA TYR A 23 -35.92 1.28 -19.15
C TYR A 23 -35.93 1.84 -17.72
N VAL A 24 -36.98 1.60 -16.95
CA VAL A 24 -37.04 1.98 -15.53
C VAL A 24 -36.04 1.15 -14.71
N VAL A 25 -35.99 -0.17 -14.91
CA VAL A 25 -35.02 -1.04 -14.23
C VAL A 25 -33.58 -0.65 -14.60
N ALA A 26 -33.30 -0.42 -15.89
CA ALA A 26 -32.00 0.04 -16.35
C ALA A 26 -31.63 1.42 -15.77
N GLY A 27 -32.60 2.35 -15.69
CA GLY A 27 -32.41 3.66 -15.09
C GLY A 27 -32.08 3.59 -13.59
N VAL A 28 -32.81 2.77 -12.82
CA VAL A 28 -32.55 2.56 -11.39
C VAL A 28 -31.18 1.89 -11.19
N ALA A 29 -30.85 0.88 -11.98
CA ALA A 29 -29.54 0.24 -11.94
C ALA A 29 -28.41 1.22 -12.26
N GLY A 30 -28.60 2.08 -13.28
CA GLY A 30 -27.64 3.12 -13.65
C GLY A 30 -27.40 4.13 -12.53
N VAL A 31 -28.46 4.59 -11.86
CA VAL A 31 -28.35 5.49 -10.70
C VAL A 31 -27.65 4.81 -9.53
N ALA A 32 -27.96 3.55 -9.24
CA ALA A 32 -27.29 2.81 -8.17
C ALA A 32 -25.78 2.61 -8.43
N ILE A 33 -25.41 2.29 -9.68
CA ILE A 33 -24.01 2.19 -10.10
C ILE A 33 -23.31 3.54 -9.97
N ALA A 34 -23.92 4.62 -10.47
CA ALA A 34 -23.35 5.96 -10.38
C ALA A 34 -23.17 6.41 -8.92
N ALA A 35 -24.14 6.12 -8.05
CA ALA A 35 -24.03 6.40 -6.62
C ALA A 35 -22.93 5.57 -5.94
N GLY A 36 -22.81 4.28 -6.29
CA GLY A 36 -21.74 3.41 -5.80
C GLY A 36 -20.35 3.88 -6.23
N LEU A 37 -20.17 4.22 -7.51
CA LEU A 37 -18.93 4.77 -8.04
C LEU A 37 -18.60 6.13 -7.40
N GLY A 38 -19.59 7.01 -7.27
CA GLY A 38 -19.44 8.30 -6.60
C GLY A 38 -19.01 8.16 -5.15
N GLY A 39 -19.64 7.23 -4.41
CA GLY A 39 -19.27 6.90 -3.04
C GLY A 39 -17.86 6.33 -2.92
N TYR A 40 -17.46 5.41 -3.80
CA TYR A 40 -16.10 4.85 -3.85
C TYR A 40 -15.04 5.93 -4.11
N VAL A 41 -15.25 6.78 -5.12
CA VAL A 41 -14.32 7.87 -5.44
C VAL A 41 -14.22 8.84 -4.26
N TRP A 42 -15.35 9.22 -3.65
CA TRP A 42 -15.34 10.11 -2.49
C TRP A 42 -14.58 9.49 -1.30
N LEU A 43 -14.84 8.22 -0.97
CA LEU A 43 -14.17 7.54 0.14
C LEU A 43 -12.64 7.44 -0.08
N THR A 44 -12.22 7.08 -1.28
CA THR A 44 -10.79 6.92 -1.59
C THR A 44 -10.06 8.26 -1.74
N ALA A 45 -10.68 9.27 -2.34
CA ALA A 45 -10.12 10.62 -2.51
C ALA A 45 -10.00 11.37 -1.18
N THR A 46 -10.91 11.14 -0.23
CA THR A 46 -10.87 11.77 1.10
C THR A 46 -9.99 11.03 2.11
N SER A 47 -9.43 9.87 1.75
CA SER A 47 -8.49 9.10 2.57
C SER A 47 -7.05 9.64 2.44
N THR A 48 -6.84 10.91 2.79
CA THR A 48 -5.51 11.53 2.80
C THR A 48 -4.71 11.11 4.04
N VAL A 49 -3.41 11.43 4.05
CA VAL A 49 -2.49 11.23 5.19
C VAL A 49 -1.85 12.58 5.47
N SER A 50 -1.83 12.98 6.74
CA SER A 50 -1.05 14.14 7.21
C SER A 50 0.39 13.75 7.50
N GLN A 51 0.65 12.59 8.12
CA GLN A 51 2.00 12.14 8.43
C GLN A 51 2.68 11.51 7.21
N ARG A 52 3.26 12.37 6.37
CA ARG A 52 3.98 11.94 5.15
C ARG A 52 5.36 11.36 5.43
N GLY A 53 6.02 11.82 6.49
CA GLY A 53 7.41 11.48 6.81
C GLY A 53 8.43 12.48 6.25
N ALA A 54 9.67 12.39 6.73
CA ALA A 54 10.80 13.19 6.27
C ALA A 54 11.30 12.72 4.88
N GLU A 55 11.99 13.60 4.16
CA GLU A 55 12.52 13.27 2.83
C GLU A 55 13.85 12.53 2.90
N ALA A 56 14.71 12.90 3.86
CA ALA A 56 15.96 12.22 4.12
C ALA A 56 15.88 11.36 5.40
N CYS A 57 16.57 10.22 5.37
CA CYS A 57 16.60 9.29 6.51
C CYS A 57 17.14 9.95 7.79
N ALA A 58 18.20 10.77 7.66
CA ALA A 58 18.84 11.45 8.79
C ALA A 58 17.99 12.56 9.43
N GLU A 59 16.92 13.01 8.75
CA GLU A 59 16.01 14.04 9.28
C GLU A 59 14.94 13.45 10.20
N VAL A 60 14.76 12.13 10.19
CA VAL A 60 13.77 11.48 11.06
C VAL A 60 14.26 11.53 12.52
N PRO A 61 13.41 11.93 13.49
CA PRO A 61 13.78 11.90 14.90
C PRO A 61 14.13 10.47 15.34
N GLY A 62 15.40 10.27 15.65
CA GLY A 62 15.89 9.03 16.24
C GLY A 62 15.57 8.94 17.73
N THR A 63 15.17 7.78 18.21
CA THR A 63 14.92 7.54 19.65
C THR A 63 15.66 6.31 20.15
N ALA A 64 16.22 6.39 21.35
CA ALA A 64 16.88 5.28 22.04
C ALA A 64 16.50 5.28 23.54
N PRO A 65 16.58 4.13 24.25
CA PRO A 65 16.24 4.03 25.68
C PRO A 65 16.95 5.05 26.58
N ASN A 66 18.18 5.43 26.24
CA ASN A 66 19.04 6.29 27.06
C ASN A 66 19.25 7.70 26.46
N GLY A 67 18.37 8.12 25.54
CA GLY A 67 18.41 9.46 24.95
C GLY A 67 18.43 9.45 23.42
N LEU A 68 19.29 10.27 22.84
CA LEU A 68 19.48 10.33 21.39
C LEU A 68 20.35 9.15 20.93
N PRO A 69 20.06 8.54 19.76
CA PRO A 69 20.92 7.51 19.21
C PRO A 69 22.26 8.09 18.78
N ASP A 70 23.27 7.24 18.76
CA ASP A 70 24.59 7.56 18.25
C ASP A 70 24.51 7.99 16.76
N PRO A 71 25.08 9.16 16.38
CA PRO A 71 25.02 9.66 15.01
C PRO A 71 25.64 8.72 13.96
N GLU A 72 26.69 7.97 14.32
CA GLU A 72 27.31 7.01 13.40
C GLU A 72 26.37 5.83 13.12
N SER A 73 25.67 5.35 14.15
CA SER A 73 24.63 4.33 14.03
C SER A 73 23.48 4.79 13.14
N VAL A 74 23.02 6.04 13.29
CA VAL A 74 22.01 6.63 12.39
C VAL A 74 22.53 6.68 10.96
N ALA A 75 23.77 7.14 10.74
CA ALA A 75 24.37 7.21 9.42
C ALA A 75 24.49 5.83 8.77
N GLY A 76 24.89 4.80 9.53
CA GLY A 76 25.01 3.42 9.07
C GLY A 76 23.67 2.83 8.62
N VAL A 77 22.60 3.01 9.41
CA VAL A 77 21.23 2.60 9.02
C VAL A 77 20.80 3.31 7.74
N CYS A 78 20.99 4.62 7.66
CA CYS A 78 20.60 5.41 6.49
C CYS A 78 21.42 5.03 5.23
N ALA A 79 22.69 4.65 5.40
CA ALA A 79 23.52 4.15 4.33
C ALA A 79 23.01 2.80 3.78
N THR A 80 22.57 1.87 4.66
CA THR A 80 21.95 0.61 4.23
C THR A 80 20.69 0.86 3.39
N ILE A 81 19.81 1.78 3.81
CA ILE A 81 18.61 2.11 3.03
C ILE A 81 18.96 2.76 1.69
N THR A 82 19.94 3.67 1.69
CA THR A 82 20.44 4.27 0.44
C THR A 82 20.96 3.18 -0.50
N GLY A 83 21.73 2.22 0.02
CA GLY A 83 22.19 1.05 -0.74
C GLY A 83 21.04 0.26 -1.37
N LEU A 84 19.94 0.04 -0.64
CA LEU A 84 18.77 -0.67 -1.18
C LEU A 84 18.15 0.09 -2.35
N THR A 85 18.02 1.43 -2.23
CA THR A 85 17.49 2.27 -3.31
C THR A 85 18.39 2.30 -4.54
N SER A 86 19.72 2.33 -4.34
CA SER A 86 20.71 2.27 -5.43
C SER A 86 20.69 0.92 -6.14
N ALA A 87 20.79 -0.19 -5.40
CA ALA A 87 20.76 -1.53 -5.98
C ALA A 87 19.46 -1.80 -6.75
N TRP A 88 18.32 -1.30 -6.25
CA TRP A 88 17.06 -1.37 -6.97
C TRP A 88 17.08 -0.59 -8.28
N ALA A 89 17.56 0.66 -8.27
CA ALA A 89 17.63 1.48 -9.48
C ALA A 89 18.57 0.89 -10.55
N GLU A 90 19.58 0.14 -10.11
CA GLU A 90 20.52 -0.58 -10.95
C GLU A 90 20.03 -1.98 -11.36
N HIS A 91 18.89 -2.45 -10.82
CA HIS A 91 18.35 -3.79 -11.02
C HIS A 91 19.32 -4.91 -10.60
N ASP A 92 20.17 -4.63 -9.62
CA ASP A 92 21.20 -5.53 -9.11
C ASP A 92 20.66 -6.31 -7.90
N ALA A 93 20.22 -7.55 -8.15
CA ALA A 93 19.64 -8.40 -7.12
C ALA A 93 20.68 -8.85 -6.09
N GLU A 94 21.92 -9.07 -6.52
CA GLU A 94 23.05 -9.47 -5.68
C GLU A 94 23.44 -8.35 -4.71
N ALA A 95 23.58 -7.11 -5.21
CA ALA A 95 23.83 -5.94 -4.38
C ALA A 95 22.66 -5.67 -3.43
N TYR A 96 21.42 -5.84 -3.90
CA TYR A 96 20.23 -5.70 -3.05
C TYR A 96 20.24 -6.72 -1.91
N GLY A 97 20.50 -7.99 -2.21
CA GLY A 97 20.59 -9.07 -1.22
C GLY A 97 21.75 -8.93 -0.24
N ALA A 98 22.89 -8.37 -0.66
CA ALA A 98 24.07 -8.17 0.20
C ALA A 98 23.79 -7.27 1.42
N LEU A 99 22.76 -6.44 1.34
CA LEU A 99 22.29 -5.54 2.39
C LEU A 99 21.39 -6.23 3.43
N PHE A 100 21.02 -7.49 3.20
CA PHE A 100 20.28 -8.33 4.14
C PHE A 100 21.21 -9.27 4.91
N THR A 101 20.83 -9.68 6.12
CA THR A 101 21.52 -10.79 6.81
C THR A 101 21.30 -12.11 6.07
N GLU A 102 22.15 -13.10 6.31
CA GLU A 102 22.05 -14.41 5.62
C GLU A 102 20.70 -15.10 5.90
N ASP A 103 20.16 -14.91 7.09
CA ASP A 103 18.90 -15.45 7.61
C ASP A 103 17.72 -14.46 7.52
N ALA A 104 17.87 -13.38 6.74
CA ALA A 104 16.87 -12.31 6.71
C ALA A 104 15.50 -12.79 6.22
N THR A 105 14.45 -12.13 6.67
CA THR A 105 13.07 -12.38 6.20
C THR A 105 12.53 -11.20 5.41
N TYR A 106 11.75 -11.51 4.38
CA TYR A 106 11.14 -10.49 3.52
C TYR A 106 9.67 -10.80 3.30
N THR A 107 8.79 -9.89 3.70
CA THR A 107 7.35 -9.97 3.45
C THR A 107 6.91 -8.90 2.45
N THR A 108 6.41 -9.31 1.30
CA THR A 108 5.90 -8.39 0.27
C THR A 108 4.56 -7.77 0.68
N PHE A 109 4.13 -6.73 -0.04
CA PHE A 109 2.84 -6.08 0.20
C PHE A 109 1.61 -6.96 -0.04
N VAL A 110 1.79 -8.12 -0.71
CA VAL A 110 0.74 -9.13 -0.90
C VAL A 110 0.85 -10.29 0.08
N GLY A 111 1.80 -10.23 1.04
CA GLY A 111 1.99 -11.23 2.08
C GLY A 111 2.85 -12.43 1.67
N THR A 112 3.55 -12.38 0.54
CA THR A 112 4.54 -13.42 0.17
C THR A 112 5.73 -13.34 1.14
N TYR A 113 6.11 -14.48 1.71
CA TYR A 113 7.21 -14.61 2.65
C TYR A 113 8.42 -15.27 1.97
N TYR A 114 9.58 -14.61 2.03
CA TYR A 114 10.87 -15.17 1.62
C TYR A 114 11.78 -15.33 2.84
N SER A 115 12.59 -16.39 2.80
CA SER A 115 13.44 -16.81 3.93
C SER A 115 14.89 -16.96 3.51
N GLY A 116 15.73 -16.09 4.07
CA GLY A 116 17.16 -16.05 3.84
C GLY A 116 17.55 -15.21 2.62
N ARG A 117 18.80 -14.75 2.63
CA ARG A 117 19.34 -13.86 1.59
C ARG A 117 19.22 -14.45 0.19
N ALA A 118 19.52 -15.74 0.02
CA ALA A 118 19.48 -16.39 -1.28
C ALA A 118 18.09 -16.33 -1.94
N ASP A 119 17.03 -16.56 -1.15
CA ASP A 119 15.63 -16.52 -1.62
C ASP A 119 15.20 -15.08 -1.99
N ILE A 120 15.67 -14.09 -1.22
CA ILE A 120 15.49 -12.67 -1.54
C ILE A 120 16.20 -12.33 -2.87
N VAL A 121 17.44 -12.76 -3.06
CA VAL A 121 18.20 -12.50 -4.30
C VAL A 121 17.52 -13.15 -5.50
N ASP A 122 17.15 -14.43 -5.41
CA ASP A 122 16.55 -15.17 -6.52
C ASP A 122 15.21 -14.57 -6.94
N SER A 123 14.37 -14.21 -5.97
CA SER A 123 13.11 -13.53 -6.24
C SER A 123 13.30 -12.15 -6.87
N HIS A 124 14.21 -11.31 -6.37
CA HIS A 124 14.45 -9.98 -6.93
C HIS A 124 15.09 -10.05 -8.32
N ARG A 125 15.97 -11.03 -8.59
CA ARG A 125 16.53 -11.24 -9.93
C ARG A 125 15.42 -11.52 -10.96
N ALA A 126 14.46 -12.38 -10.60
CA ALA A 126 13.32 -12.66 -11.47
C ALA A 126 12.40 -11.44 -11.65
N LEU A 127 12.18 -10.66 -10.58
CA LEU A 127 11.30 -9.49 -10.62
C LEU A 127 11.92 -8.32 -11.40
N PHE A 128 13.23 -8.08 -11.24
CA PHE A 128 13.98 -7.07 -11.97
C PHE A 128 14.10 -7.38 -13.47
N ALA A 129 14.12 -8.67 -13.85
CA ALA A 129 14.03 -9.07 -15.25
C ALA A 129 12.60 -9.03 -15.83
N GLY A 130 11.61 -8.62 -15.04
CA GLY A 130 10.20 -8.64 -15.41
C GLY A 130 9.44 -7.43 -14.87
N PRO A 131 8.48 -7.62 -13.94
CA PRO A 131 7.53 -6.58 -13.56
C PRO A 131 8.14 -5.37 -12.82
N LEU A 132 9.40 -5.45 -12.38
CA LEU A 132 10.10 -4.35 -11.71
C LEU A 132 11.18 -3.71 -12.59
N ASP A 133 11.33 -4.14 -13.84
CA ASP A 133 12.26 -3.51 -14.78
C ASP A 133 11.92 -2.02 -14.99
N GLY A 134 12.94 -1.17 -14.98
CA GLY A 134 12.82 0.28 -15.09
C GLY A 134 12.28 1.01 -13.85
N THR A 135 11.93 0.29 -12.78
CA THR A 135 11.36 0.90 -11.57
C THR A 135 12.44 1.45 -10.62
N ARG A 136 12.05 2.42 -9.80
CA ARG A 136 12.85 3.00 -8.70
C ARG A 136 12.04 2.99 -7.41
N LEU A 137 12.73 3.11 -6.27
CA LEU A 137 12.10 3.21 -4.96
C LEU A 137 11.93 4.66 -4.52
N ALA A 138 10.73 5.00 -4.06
CA ALA A 138 10.43 6.26 -3.40
C ALA A 138 10.19 6.02 -1.91
N ASP A 139 10.96 6.70 -1.06
CA ASP A 139 10.86 6.59 0.40
C ASP A 139 10.48 7.93 1.06
N ARG A 140 9.73 7.83 2.15
CA ARG A 140 9.54 8.88 3.15
C ARG A 140 9.66 8.28 4.54
N TYR A 141 10.46 8.90 5.40
CA TYR A 141 10.86 8.30 6.67
C TYR A 141 9.90 8.72 7.79
N LEU A 142 9.29 7.75 8.48
CA LEU A 142 8.28 8.03 9.51
C LEU A 142 8.87 8.02 10.93
N SER A 143 9.72 7.04 11.23
CA SER A 143 10.35 6.92 12.55
C SER A 143 11.59 6.05 12.52
N LEU A 144 12.59 6.38 13.33
CA LEU A 144 13.78 5.57 13.56
C LEU A 144 13.94 5.33 15.06
N ARG A 145 14.04 4.06 15.45
CA ARG A 145 14.16 3.64 16.84
C ARG A 145 15.34 2.71 17.00
N PHE A 146 16.10 2.87 18.06
CA PHE A 146 17.20 1.97 18.44
C PHE A 146 16.85 1.29 19.77
N PRO A 147 16.19 0.10 19.76
CA PRO A 147 15.93 -0.64 20.99
C PRO A 147 17.20 -1.02 21.76
N THR A 148 18.30 -1.26 21.05
CA THR A 148 19.66 -1.46 21.57
C THR A 148 20.65 -0.72 20.67
N GLU A 149 21.94 -0.72 21.02
CA GLU A 149 23.01 -0.12 20.19
C GLU A 149 23.25 -0.83 18.85
N ASP A 150 22.79 -2.08 18.75
CA ASP A 150 23.00 -2.98 17.61
C ASP A 150 21.72 -3.33 16.86
N VAL A 151 20.57 -2.77 17.27
CA VAL A 151 19.28 -3.02 16.61
C VAL A 151 18.61 -1.70 16.31
N ALA A 152 18.16 -1.54 15.08
CA ALA A 152 17.37 -0.41 14.64
C ALA A 152 16.05 -0.89 14.02
N ILE A 153 14.99 -0.12 14.25
CA ILE A 153 13.69 -0.29 13.61
C ILE A 153 13.39 1.00 12.89
N LEU A 154 13.34 0.92 11.56
CA LEU A 154 12.97 2.03 10.69
C LEU A 154 11.59 1.76 10.08
N VAL A 155 10.71 2.74 10.18
CA VAL A 155 9.41 2.72 9.50
C VAL A 155 9.42 3.80 8.42
N THR A 156 9.06 3.42 7.19
CA THR A 156 8.95 4.32 6.05
C THR A 156 7.56 4.23 5.41
N ARG A 157 7.21 5.23 4.62
CA ARG A 157 6.30 5.05 3.48
C ARG A 157 7.15 4.76 2.26
N GLY A 158 6.77 3.73 1.50
CA GLY A 158 7.50 3.30 0.31
C GLY A 158 6.60 3.03 -0.89
N ASP A 159 7.12 3.22 -2.09
CA ASP A 159 6.50 2.72 -3.33
C ASP A 159 7.51 2.60 -4.47
N THR A 160 7.11 1.91 -5.52
CA THR A 160 7.87 1.79 -6.77
C THR A 160 7.36 2.80 -7.81
N TYR A 161 8.24 3.34 -8.65
CA TYR A 161 7.87 4.27 -9.71
C TYR A 161 8.81 4.23 -10.92
N GLU A 162 8.33 4.52 -12.14
CA GLU A 162 9.17 4.58 -13.36
C GLU A 162 9.42 6.03 -13.83
N GLY A 163 8.45 6.92 -13.61
CA GLY A 163 8.48 8.34 -14.00
C GLY A 163 8.68 9.29 -12.81
N ASP A 164 7.69 10.13 -12.54
CA ASP A 164 7.73 11.04 -11.38
C ASP A 164 7.47 10.26 -10.08
N PRO A 165 8.22 10.54 -8.99
CA PRO A 165 8.02 9.88 -7.72
C PRO A 165 6.65 10.26 -7.13
N PRO A 166 5.94 9.31 -6.48
CA PRO A 166 4.67 9.61 -5.84
C PRO A 166 4.85 10.60 -4.68
N ALA A 167 4.06 11.67 -4.67
CA ALA A 167 4.08 12.66 -3.59
C ALA A 167 3.73 12.07 -2.21
N THR A 168 3.02 10.94 -2.17
CA THR A 168 2.73 10.19 -0.94
C THR A 168 2.74 8.70 -1.26
N PRO A 169 3.86 8.00 -1.00
CA PRO A 169 3.98 6.57 -1.24
C PRO A 169 2.86 5.76 -0.57
N GLY A 170 2.33 4.76 -1.28
CA GLY A 170 1.09 4.08 -0.91
C GLY A 170 1.26 2.97 0.12
N LYS A 171 2.48 2.53 0.39
CA LYS A 171 2.78 1.43 1.32
C LYS A 171 3.45 1.95 2.58
N VAL A 172 3.32 1.19 3.66
CA VAL A 172 4.09 1.38 4.89
C VAL A 172 5.04 0.20 5.03
N GLN A 173 6.31 0.49 5.26
CA GLN A 173 7.38 -0.49 5.32
C GLN A 173 8.04 -0.45 6.69
N THR A 174 8.38 -1.62 7.22
CA THR A 174 9.17 -1.75 8.45
C THR A 174 10.45 -2.52 8.13
N TYR A 175 11.58 -1.90 8.43
CA TYR A 175 12.90 -2.49 8.37
C TYR A 175 13.37 -2.73 9.80
N THR A 176 13.67 -3.98 10.14
CA THR A 176 14.48 -4.31 11.31
C THR A 176 15.90 -4.51 10.84
N LEU A 177 16.80 -3.63 11.27
CA LEU A 177 18.20 -3.67 10.96
C LEU A 177 18.99 -4.11 12.18
N VAL A 178 20.06 -4.86 11.95
CA VAL A 178 21.01 -5.28 12.96
C VAL A 178 22.41 -4.84 12.56
N ARG A 179 23.22 -4.52 13.55
CA ARG A 179 24.65 -4.31 13.36
C ARG A 179 25.33 -5.67 13.18
N ASP A 180 26.13 -5.78 12.12
CA ASP A 180 26.94 -6.93 11.77
C ASP A 180 28.38 -6.42 11.51
N GLY A 181 29.20 -6.49 12.56
CA GLY A 181 30.50 -5.83 12.62
C GLY A 181 30.36 -4.30 12.53
N ASP A 182 31.06 -3.70 11.57
CA ASP A 182 31.00 -2.25 11.34
C ASP A 182 29.86 -1.85 10.36
N THR A 183 29.04 -2.80 9.93
CA THR A 183 28.01 -2.58 8.91
C THR A 183 26.61 -2.85 9.45
N TRP A 184 25.60 -2.15 8.91
CA TRP A 184 24.19 -2.43 9.20
C TRP A 184 23.59 -3.26 8.08
N ARG A 185 22.81 -4.28 8.45
CA ARG A 185 22.08 -5.14 7.51
C ARG A 185 20.62 -5.29 7.92
N VAL A 186 19.75 -5.49 6.95
CA VAL A 186 18.33 -5.76 7.19
C VAL A 186 18.15 -7.22 7.59
N ALA A 187 17.67 -7.45 8.81
CA ALA A 187 17.30 -8.79 9.28
C ALA A 187 15.82 -9.12 8.97
N SER A 188 14.96 -8.11 8.89
CA SER A 188 13.56 -8.32 8.51
C SER A 188 13.03 -7.11 7.76
N PHE A 189 12.35 -7.36 6.65
CA PHE A 189 11.58 -6.37 5.91
C PHE A 189 10.11 -6.80 5.83
N HIS A 190 9.21 -5.87 6.14
CA HIS A 190 7.77 -6.06 5.99
C HIS A 190 7.15 -4.88 5.26
N ASN A 191 6.34 -5.15 4.25
CA ASN A 191 5.70 -4.15 3.42
C ASN A 191 4.18 -4.33 3.46
N SER A 192 3.42 -3.25 3.66
CA SER A 192 1.96 -3.28 3.76
C SER A 192 1.33 -2.20 2.89
N GLN A 193 0.48 -2.60 1.93
CA GLN A 193 -0.28 -1.66 1.11
C GLN A 193 -1.37 -1.00 1.94
N ARG A 194 -1.45 0.34 1.92
CA ARG A 194 -2.52 1.05 2.63
C ARG A 194 -3.87 0.81 1.95
N GLY A 195 -4.80 0.20 2.69
CA GLY A 195 -6.19 0.02 2.28
C GLY A 195 -7.04 1.27 2.48
N LYS A 196 -6.85 2.30 1.65
CA LYS A 196 -7.52 3.63 1.77
C LYS A 196 -9.03 3.55 2.00
N LEU A 197 -9.73 2.72 1.23
CA LEU A 197 -11.19 2.55 1.36
C LEU A 197 -11.57 1.99 2.73
N MET A 198 -10.92 0.91 3.13
CA MET A 198 -11.20 0.21 4.40
C MET A 198 -10.89 1.12 5.59
N GLU A 199 -9.76 1.82 5.55
CA GLU A 199 -9.34 2.77 6.59
C GLU A 199 -10.34 3.93 6.70
N ARG A 200 -10.79 4.50 5.57
CA ARG A 200 -11.78 5.58 5.58
C ARG A 200 -13.13 5.13 6.16
N ILE A 201 -13.61 3.96 5.78
CA ILE A 201 -14.83 3.36 6.33
C ILE A 201 -14.67 3.14 7.84
N GLN A 202 -13.54 2.58 8.27
CA GLN A 202 -13.24 2.40 9.70
C GLN A 202 -13.30 3.72 10.46
N PHE A 203 -12.68 4.80 9.96
CA PHE A 203 -12.70 6.09 10.64
C PHE A 203 -14.08 6.77 10.64
N LEU A 204 -14.93 6.48 9.66
CA LEU A 204 -16.33 6.95 9.67
C LEU A 204 -17.18 6.21 10.70
N LEU A 205 -16.99 4.90 10.82
CA LEU A 205 -17.74 4.06 11.77
C LEU A 205 -17.20 4.17 13.20
N PHE A 206 -15.89 4.36 13.35
CA PHE A 206 -15.17 4.40 14.62
C PHE A 206 -14.17 5.58 14.65
N PRO A 207 -14.64 6.83 14.83
CA PRO A 207 -13.79 8.02 14.74
C PRO A 207 -12.59 8.02 15.69
N ASP A 208 -12.74 7.45 16.89
CA ASP A 208 -11.68 7.37 17.89
C ASP A 208 -10.54 6.42 17.50
N SER A 209 -10.74 5.56 16.50
CA SER A 209 -9.68 4.69 15.97
C SER A 209 -8.68 5.43 15.07
N ARG A 210 -8.95 6.70 14.74
CA ARG A 210 -8.05 7.54 13.93
C ARG A 210 -6.78 7.87 14.71
N PRO A 211 -5.58 7.56 14.17
CA PRO A 211 -4.31 7.86 14.84
C PRO A 211 -4.21 9.33 15.23
N ALA A 212 -3.59 9.64 16.38
CA ALA A 212 -3.42 11.01 16.83
C ALA A 212 -2.64 11.88 15.83
N ALA A 213 -1.64 11.31 15.15
CA ALA A 213 -0.87 11.98 14.10
C ALA A 213 -1.70 12.27 12.82
N GLU A 214 -2.84 11.60 12.67
CA GLU A 214 -3.74 11.72 11.52
C GLU A 214 -5.03 12.47 11.85
N ARG A 215 -5.28 12.86 13.10
CA ARG A 215 -6.45 13.62 13.55
C ARG A 215 -6.24 15.11 13.29
#